data_AF-A0A538B7P3-F1
#
_entry.id   AF-A0A538B7P3-F1
#
_cell.length_a   1.000
_cell.length_b   1.000
_cell.length_c   1.000
_cell.angle_alpha   90.00
_cell.angle_beta   90.00
_cell.angle_gamma   90.00
#
_symmetry.space_group_name_H-M   'P 1'
#
loop_
_entity.id
_entity.type
_entity.pdbx_description
1 polymer ?
#
loop_
_entity_poly.entity_id
_entity_poly.type
_entity_poly.pdbx_seq_one_letter_code
_entity_poly.pdbx_strand_id
1 'polypeptide(L)'
;RKAGKPSKRFALNIGLLCSKTFDDAIFKELFEAKYGLKKEDMVKMNIKGVFQIWMKNGDYHEVNLKECHAWTREGCKLCPDFAAEHADISTGGIGAYNDWTLTIVRTPIGREIIVKMLQDGALIGRPGDDDPGAIALLRKLSRVSRKRWPEDSPVEAPRLMPPPKPKPAEEPAPA
;
A
#
# COMPACT_ATOMS: atom_id res chain seq x y z
N ARG A 1 -13.61 13.06 -16.16
CA ARG A 1 -14.32 13.83 -15.08
C ARG A 1 -13.72 15.23 -15.01
N LYS A 2 -14.48 16.30 -15.29
CA LYS A 2 -14.01 17.68 -15.02
C LYS A 2 -14.25 17.97 -13.54
N ALA A 3 -13.26 17.68 -12.70
CA ALA A 3 -13.25 18.21 -11.34
C ALA A 3 -13.28 19.75 -11.46
N GLY A 4 -14.23 20.44 -10.80
CA GLY A 4 -14.59 21.83 -11.08
C GLY A 4 -13.49 22.87 -10.76
N LYS A 5 -13.89 24.12 -10.45
CA LYS A 5 -12.96 25.22 -10.09
C LYS A 5 -11.89 24.87 -9.04
N PRO A 6 -12.15 24.03 -8.01
CA PRO A 6 -11.13 23.67 -7.02
C PRO A 6 -9.98 22.82 -7.59
N SER A 7 -10.22 22.03 -8.63
CA SER A 7 -9.21 21.11 -9.18
C SER A 7 -7.98 21.84 -9.71
N LYS A 8 -8.18 23.05 -10.23
CA LYS A 8 -7.15 23.91 -10.81
C LYS A 8 -6.10 24.38 -9.80
N ARG A 9 -6.33 24.20 -8.49
CA ARG A 9 -5.39 24.57 -7.43
C ARG A 9 -4.52 23.42 -6.93
N PHE A 10 -4.86 22.17 -7.25
CA PHE A 10 -4.01 21.03 -6.89
C PHE A 10 -2.85 20.96 -7.88
N ALA A 11 -1.65 21.29 -7.41
CA ALA A 11 -0.42 21.29 -8.21
C ALA A 11 0.29 19.93 -8.21
N LEU A 12 0.11 19.14 -7.15
CA LEU A 12 0.76 17.86 -6.94
C LEU A 12 -0.08 16.98 -6.01
N ASN A 13 -0.19 15.70 -6.34
CA ASN A 13 -0.77 14.67 -5.49
C ASN A 13 0.22 13.51 -5.29
N ILE A 14 0.60 13.27 -4.04
CA ILE A 14 1.43 12.13 -3.64
C ILE A 14 0.56 11.13 -2.89
N GLY A 15 0.40 9.94 -3.48
CA GLY A 15 -0.42 8.87 -2.92
C GLY A 15 0.40 7.82 -2.19
N LEU A 16 -0.10 7.35 -1.04
CA LEU A 16 0.53 6.26 -0.31
C LEU A 16 -0.09 4.91 -0.71
N LEU A 17 0.75 3.89 -0.88
CA LEU A 17 0.28 2.51 -1.00
C LEU A 17 -0.51 2.15 0.26
N CYS A 18 -1.72 1.63 0.11
CA CYS A 18 -2.60 1.34 1.24
C CYS A 18 -3.38 0.05 1.02
N SER A 19 -3.29 -0.89 1.97
CA SER A 19 -4.15 -2.07 1.96
C SER A 19 -5.39 -1.86 2.82
N LYS A 20 -5.23 -1.44 4.07
CA LYS A 20 -6.31 -1.25 5.03
C LYS A 20 -5.95 -0.15 6.01
N THR A 21 -6.96 0.45 6.60
CA THR A 21 -6.86 1.33 7.77
C THR A 21 -7.68 0.72 8.89
N PHE A 22 -7.21 0.88 10.12
CA PHE A 22 -7.87 0.39 11.33
C PHE A 22 -8.53 1.54 12.09
N ASP A 23 -9.58 1.23 12.82
CA ASP A 23 -10.20 2.16 13.76
C ASP A 23 -9.27 2.43 14.95
N ASP A 24 -9.32 3.63 15.54
CA ASP A 24 -8.48 4.01 16.68
C ASP A 24 -8.79 3.16 17.93
N ALA A 25 -9.97 2.55 17.99
CA ALA A 25 -10.33 1.60 19.05
C ALA A 25 -9.35 0.43 19.18
N ILE A 26 -8.62 0.06 18.11
CA ILE A 26 -7.60 -1.00 18.13
C ILE A 26 -6.54 -0.79 19.22
N PHE A 27 -6.20 0.46 19.52
CA PHE A 27 -5.19 0.77 20.53
C PHE A 27 -5.63 0.34 21.92
N LYS A 28 -6.87 0.69 22.30
CA LYS A 28 -7.41 0.37 23.61
C LYS A 28 -7.85 -1.09 23.71
N GLU A 29 -8.55 -1.58 22.69
CA GLU A 29 -9.26 -2.87 22.73
C GLU A 29 -8.38 -4.07 22.37
N LEU A 30 -7.32 -3.87 21.58
CA LEU A 30 -6.37 -4.93 21.23
C LEU A 30 -5.03 -4.71 21.90
N PHE A 31 -4.35 -3.59 21.59
CA PHE A 31 -2.95 -3.42 21.99
C PHE A 31 -2.81 -3.24 23.49
N GLU A 32 -3.59 -2.38 24.12
CA GLU A 32 -3.56 -2.18 25.56
C GLU A 32 -4.20 -3.36 26.30
N ALA A 33 -5.44 -3.71 25.97
CA ALA A 33 -6.19 -4.74 26.71
C ALA A 33 -5.57 -6.14 26.66
N LYS A 34 -4.99 -6.54 25.51
CA LYS A 34 -4.41 -7.88 25.34
C LYS A 34 -2.90 -7.91 25.51
N TYR A 35 -2.19 -6.90 25.02
CA TYR A 35 -0.72 -6.90 24.99
C TYR A 35 -0.10 -5.94 26.02
N GLY A 36 -0.90 -5.16 26.75
CA GLY A 36 -0.41 -4.16 27.70
C GLY A 36 0.29 -2.97 27.04
N LEU A 37 0.16 -2.81 25.72
CA LEU A 37 0.87 -1.79 24.95
C LEU A 37 0.04 -0.51 24.87
N LYS A 38 0.43 0.48 25.68
CA LYS A 38 -0.21 1.80 25.67
C LYS A 38 0.22 2.62 24.46
N LYS A 39 -0.74 3.24 23.78
CA LYS A 39 -0.50 4.10 22.60
C LYS A 39 0.50 5.22 22.89
N GLU A 40 0.46 5.76 24.11
CA GLU A 40 1.31 6.85 24.60
C GLU A 40 2.81 6.50 24.52
N ASP A 41 3.13 5.22 24.65
CA ASP A 41 4.49 4.70 24.74
C ASP A 41 5.00 4.18 23.39
N MET A 42 4.16 4.15 22.36
CA MET A 42 4.53 3.73 21.01
C MET A 42 5.28 4.86 20.29
N VAL A 43 6.52 4.62 19.85
CA VAL A 43 7.33 5.58 19.09
C VAL A 43 7.26 5.38 17.59
N LYS A 44 7.01 4.14 17.15
CA LYS A 44 6.92 3.79 15.74
C LYS A 44 5.98 2.59 15.59
N MET A 45 5.24 2.57 14.49
CA MET A 45 4.46 1.42 14.06
C MET A 45 4.72 1.14 12.58
N ASN A 46 4.65 -0.11 12.19
CA ASN A 46 4.78 -0.53 10.79
C ASN A 46 3.96 -1.79 10.52
N ILE A 47 3.67 -2.07 9.25
CA ILE A 47 2.99 -3.31 8.85
C ILE A 47 3.80 -4.00 7.76
N LYS A 48 4.42 -5.13 8.11
CA LYS A 48 5.19 -5.98 7.18
C LYS A 48 4.92 -7.44 7.49
N GLY A 49 3.80 -7.97 6.99
CA GLY A 49 3.30 -9.32 7.31
C GLY A 49 2.68 -9.43 8.72
N VAL A 50 3.24 -8.71 9.68
CA VAL A 50 2.74 -8.51 11.05
C VAL A 50 2.61 -7.02 11.36
N PHE A 51 1.89 -6.69 12.42
CA PHE A 51 1.83 -5.33 12.96
C PHE A 51 2.99 -5.15 13.93
N GLN A 52 3.93 -4.30 13.57
CA GLN A 52 5.18 -4.06 14.30
C GLN A 52 5.05 -2.79 15.14
N ILE A 53 5.42 -2.85 16.41
CA ILE A 53 5.31 -1.74 17.37
C ILE A 53 6.64 -1.58 18.10
N TRP A 54 7.19 -0.37 18.09
CA TRP A 54 8.37 0.01 18.86
C TRP A 54 7.96 0.94 19.99
N MET A 55 8.49 0.69 21.19
CA MET A 55 8.13 1.37 22.41
C MET A 55 9.24 2.33 22.88
N LYS A 56 8.89 3.34 23.68
CA LYS A 56 9.84 4.32 24.25
C LYS A 56 10.93 3.68 25.12
N ASN A 57 10.62 2.56 25.76
CA ASN A 57 11.57 1.80 26.58
C ASN A 57 12.56 0.96 25.75
N GLY A 58 12.43 0.96 24.41
CA GLY A 58 13.26 0.19 23.49
C GLY A 58 12.66 -1.15 23.07
N ASP A 59 11.52 -1.56 23.65
CA ASP A 59 10.90 -2.85 23.33
C ASP A 59 10.32 -2.87 21.91
N TYR A 60 10.34 -4.06 21.31
CA TYR A 60 9.77 -4.35 20.01
C TYR A 60 8.74 -5.47 20.13
N HIS A 61 7.53 -5.23 19.60
CA HIS A 61 6.43 -6.17 19.63
C HIS A 61 5.88 -6.44 18.22
N GLU A 62 5.50 -7.68 17.99
CA GLU A 62 4.78 -8.10 16.79
C GLU A 62 3.39 -8.61 17.18
N VAL A 63 2.36 -8.03 16.56
CA VAL A 63 0.97 -8.48 16.70
C VAL A 63 0.53 -9.09 15.37
N ASN A 64 -0.14 -10.25 15.44
CA ASN A 64 -0.62 -10.92 14.24
C ASN A 64 -1.67 -10.06 13.53
N LEU A 65 -1.46 -9.77 12.25
CA LEU A 65 -2.35 -8.91 11.47
C LEU A 65 -3.78 -9.45 11.36
N LYS A 66 -3.98 -10.77 11.47
CA LYS A 66 -5.31 -11.38 11.48
C LYS A 66 -6.15 -10.93 12.67
N GLU A 67 -5.52 -10.68 13.82
CA GLU A 67 -6.22 -10.17 15.01
C GLU A 67 -6.67 -8.73 14.77
N CYS A 68 -5.81 -7.91 14.15
CA CYS A 68 -6.13 -6.52 13.82
C CYS A 68 -7.31 -6.37 12.84
N HIS A 69 -7.66 -7.43 12.09
CA HIS A 69 -8.71 -7.35 11.08
C HIS A 69 -10.09 -6.99 11.63
N ALA A 70 -10.40 -7.32 12.89
CA ALA A 70 -11.68 -6.96 13.51
C ALA A 70 -11.89 -5.44 13.57
N TRP A 71 -10.81 -4.66 13.60
CA TRP A 71 -10.83 -3.19 13.59
C TRP A 71 -10.67 -2.58 12.20
N THR A 72 -10.73 -3.38 11.12
CA THR A 72 -10.65 -2.82 9.75
C THR A 72 -11.86 -1.93 9.49
N ARG A 73 -11.65 -0.67 9.08
CA ARG A 73 -12.75 0.24 8.73
C ARG A 73 -13.58 -0.35 7.59
N GLU A 74 -14.91 -0.27 7.68
CA GLU A 74 -15.83 -0.88 6.71
C GLU A 74 -15.54 -0.43 5.26
N GLY A 75 -15.27 0.87 5.04
CA GLY A 75 -14.93 1.38 3.72
C GLY A 75 -13.69 0.73 3.08
N CYS A 76 -12.71 0.28 3.88
CA CYS A 76 -11.53 -0.40 3.36
C CYS A 76 -11.85 -1.79 2.79
N LYS A 77 -12.97 -2.40 3.20
CA LYS A 77 -13.44 -3.69 2.67
C LYS A 77 -14.01 -3.56 1.26
N LEU A 78 -14.29 -2.34 0.80
CA LEU A 78 -14.81 -2.04 -0.53
C LEU A 78 -13.79 -1.30 -1.42
N CYS A 79 -12.69 -0.79 -0.83
CA CYS A 79 -11.69 -0.01 -1.54
C CYS A 79 -10.93 -0.85 -2.59
N PRO A 80 -10.98 -0.48 -3.88
CA PRO A 80 -10.38 -1.28 -4.94
C PRO A 80 -8.93 -0.88 -5.29
N ASP A 81 -8.39 0.16 -4.67
CA ASP A 81 -7.10 0.74 -5.04
C ASP A 81 -6.06 0.57 -3.93
N PHE A 82 -5.08 -0.31 -4.19
CA PHE A 82 -3.90 -0.46 -3.33
C PHE A 82 -2.79 0.54 -3.68
N ALA A 83 -2.66 0.88 -4.97
CA ALA A 83 -1.45 1.47 -5.52
C ALA A 83 -1.53 2.99 -5.66
N ALA A 84 -2.58 3.61 -5.13
CA ALA A 84 -2.90 5.03 -5.30
C ALA A 84 -2.81 5.44 -6.78
N GLU A 85 -3.55 4.73 -7.63
CA GLU A 85 -3.39 4.77 -9.09
C GLU A 85 -3.70 6.15 -9.72
N HIS A 86 -4.36 7.03 -8.97
CA HIS A 86 -4.72 8.38 -9.39
C HIS A 86 -3.76 9.48 -8.90
N ALA A 87 -2.64 9.13 -8.26
CA ALA A 87 -1.64 10.10 -7.83
C ALA A 87 -0.71 10.52 -8.98
N ASP A 88 0.03 11.63 -8.81
CA ASP A 88 1.16 11.97 -9.68
C ASP A 88 2.37 11.07 -9.38
N ILE A 89 2.57 10.81 -8.09
CA ILE A 89 3.60 9.96 -7.51
C ILE A 89 2.92 9.04 -6.50
N SER A 90 3.04 7.72 -6.66
CA SER A 90 2.61 6.75 -5.64
C SER A 90 3.79 6.15 -4.94
N THR A 91 3.75 6.02 -3.62
CA THR A 91 4.91 5.56 -2.85
C THR A 91 4.52 4.70 -1.65
N GLY A 92 5.34 3.72 -1.30
CA GLY A 92 5.15 2.97 -0.05
C GLY A 92 6.24 1.94 0.26
N GLY A 93 6.28 1.53 1.52
CA GLY A 93 7.33 0.69 2.10
C GLY A 93 7.14 -0.81 1.85
N ILE A 94 6.98 -1.23 0.60
CA ILE A 94 7.00 -2.65 0.22
C ILE A 94 8.32 -2.99 -0.46
N GLY A 95 8.86 -4.18 -0.16
CA GLY A 95 10.10 -4.67 -0.73
C GLY A 95 11.01 -5.36 0.29
N ALA A 96 12.10 -5.91 -0.24
CA ALA A 96 13.14 -6.58 0.54
C ALA A 96 14.04 -5.59 1.27
N TYR A 97 14.32 -4.44 0.65
CA TYR A 97 15.20 -3.42 1.20
C TYR A 97 14.46 -2.57 2.24
N ASN A 98 14.86 -2.70 3.51
CA ASN A 98 14.41 -1.78 4.55
C ASN A 98 14.95 -0.36 4.24
N ASP A 99 14.22 0.66 4.68
CA ASP A 99 14.54 2.09 4.48
C ASP A 99 14.53 2.59 3.03
N TRP A 100 14.12 1.74 2.08
CA TRP A 100 13.79 2.14 0.72
C TRP A 100 12.28 2.25 0.55
N THR A 101 11.84 3.17 -0.32
CA THR A 101 10.43 3.35 -0.62
C THR A 101 10.19 3.11 -2.10
N LEU A 102 9.38 2.10 -2.41
CA LEU A 102 8.98 1.83 -3.80
C LEU A 102 8.16 3.01 -4.29
N THR A 103 8.61 3.64 -5.37
CA THR A 103 8.00 4.86 -5.92
C THR A 103 7.62 4.66 -7.38
N ILE A 104 6.35 4.92 -7.70
CA ILE A 104 5.77 4.82 -9.04
C ILE A 104 5.44 6.24 -9.50
N VAL A 105 6.10 6.66 -10.58
CA VAL A 105 5.87 7.96 -11.22
C VAL A 105 4.82 7.79 -12.31
N ARG A 106 3.73 8.56 -12.25
CA ARG A 106 2.57 8.36 -13.13
C ARG A 106 2.35 9.48 -14.13
N THR A 107 2.52 10.74 -13.70
CA THR A 107 2.20 11.91 -14.52
C THR A 107 3.45 12.71 -14.90
N PRO A 108 3.37 13.59 -15.91
CA PRO A 108 4.48 14.46 -16.29
C PRO A 108 5.01 15.31 -15.14
N ILE A 109 4.12 15.89 -14.31
CA ILE A 109 4.53 16.71 -13.16
C ILE A 109 5.23 15.87 -12.08
N GLY A 110 4.72 14.66 -11.80
CA GLY A 110 5.40 13.73 -10.89
C GLY A 110 6.79 13.35 -11.38
N ARG A 111 6.95 13.16 -12.70
CA ARG A 111 8.24 12.86 -13.32
C ARG A 111 9.21 14.02 -13.22
N GLU A 112 8.76 15.23 -13.54
CA GLU A 112 9.59 16.43 -13.45
C GLU A 112 10.15 16.61 -12.04
N ILE A 113 9.29 16.48 -11.01
CA ILE A 113 9.67 16.62 -9.61
C ILE A 113 10.68 15.55 -9.20
N ILE A 114 10.40 14.26 -9.44
CA ILE A 114 11.30 13.17 -9.05
C ILE A 114 12.65 13.30 -9.76
N VAL A 115 12.69 13.66 -11.05
CA VAL A 115 13.94 13.86 -11.77
C VAL A 115 14.74 15.02 -11.19
N LYS A 116 14.10 16.16 -10.89
CA LYS A 116 14.77 17.30 -10.24
C LYS A 116 15.35 16.92 -8.88
N MET A 117 14.58 16.21 -8.06
CA MET A 117 15.03 15.73 -6.74
C MET A 117 16.18 14.70 -6.81
N LEU A 118 16.27 13.94 -7.91
CA LEU A 118 17.42 13.05 -8.14
C LEU A 118 18.66 13.84 -8.60
N GLN A 119 18.45 14.88 -9.42
CA GLN A 119 19.53 15.73 -9.95
C GLN A 119 20.12 16.67 -8.89
N ASP A 120 19.30 17.18 -7.98
CA ASP A 120 19.74 18.05 -6.88
C ASP A 120 20.29 17.28 -5.66
N GLY A 121 20.19 15.95 -5.67
CA GLY A 121 20.69 15.07 -4.61
C GLY A 121 19.76 14.94 -3.39
N ALA A 122 18.54 15.49 -3.43
CA ALA A 122 17.55 15.31 -2.37
C ALA A 122 17.06 13.85 -2.26
N LEU A 123 17.11 13.10 -3.36
CA LEU A 123 16.81 11.67 -3.41
C LEU A 123 17.96 10.88 -3.99
N ILE A 124 18.14 9.66 -3.48
CA ILE A 124 18.86 8.60 -4.16
C ILE A 124 17.86 7.66 -4.83
N GLY A 125 18.14 7.26 -6.06
CA GLY A 125 17.26 6.41 -6.86
C GLY A 125 17.96 5.15 -7.32
N ARG A 126 17.19 4.08 -7.43
CA ARG A 126 17.59 2.83 -8.10
C ARG A 126 16.43 2.30 -8.93
N PRO A 127 16.68 1.47 -9.96
CA PRO A 127 15.63 0.83 -10.72
C PRO A 127 14.70 0.01 -9.82
N GLY A 128 13.39 0.13 -9.99
CA GLY A 128 12.42 -0.68 -9.24
C GLY A 128 12.52 -2.18 -9.55
N ASP A 129 13.01 -2.53 -10.74
CA ASP A 129 13.22 -3.92 -11.15
C ASP A 129 14.36 -4.62 -10.40
N ASP A 130 15.17 -3.88 -9.64
CA ASP A 130 16.15 -4.45 -8.71
C ASP A 130 15.50 -5.17 -7.51
N ASP A 131 14.19 -4.97 -7.29
CA ASP A 131 13.38 -5.69 -6.31
C ASP A 131 12.16 -6.35 -6.98
N PRO A 132 12.35 -7.48 -7.69
CA PRO A 132 11.25 -8.17 -8.36
C PRO A 132 10.18 -8.65 -7.36
N GLY A 133 10.55 -8.86 -6.10
CA GLY A 133 9.64 -9.21 -5.01
C GLY A 133 8.67 -8.08 -4.68
N ALA A 134 9.15 -6.83 -4.57
CA ALA A 134 8.32 -5.64 -4.38
C ALA A 134 7.32 -5.47 -5.53
N ILE A 135 7.77 -5.61 -6.78
CA ILE A 135 6.92 -5.49 -7.96
C ILE A 135 5.86 -6.59 -8.01
N ALA A 136 6.24 -7.84 -7.68
CA ALA A 136 5.29 -8.94 -7.59
C ALA A 136 4.25 -8.71 -6.49
N LEU A 137 4.68 -8.22 -5.32
CA LEU A 137 3.80 -7.93 -4.19
C LEU A 137 2.84 -6.78 -4.50
N LEU A 138 3.32 -5.68 -5.09
CA LEU A 138 2.50 -4.57 -5.59
C LEU A 138 1.38 -5.11 -6.48
N ARG A 139 1.73 -5.88 -7.51
CA ARG A 139 0.76 -6.46 -8.46
C ARG A 139 -0.21 -7.41 -7.77
N LYS A 140 0.23 -8.19 -6.78
CA LYS A 140 -0.64 -9.09 -6.01
C LYS A 140 -1.65 -8.30 -5.18
N LEU A 141 -1.20 -7.30 -4.43
CA LEU A 141 -2.05 -6.51 -3.54
C LEU A 141 -3.02 -5.63 -4.32
N SER A 142 -2.61 -5.04 -5.46
CA SER A 142 -3.53 -4.34 -6.37
C SER A 142 -4.65 -5.25 -6.88
N ARG A 143 -4.36 -6.50 -7.25
CA ARG A 143 -5.41 -7.46 -7.65
C ARG A 143 -6.34 -7.81 -6.49
N VAL A 144 -5.79 -8.05 -5.30
CA VAL A 144 -6.59 -8.35 -4.10
C VAL A 144 -7.50 -7.17 -3.75
N SER A 145 -7.01 -5.94 -3.85
CA SER A 145 -7.82 -4.75 -3.61
C SER A 145 -8.97 -4.66 -4.62
N ARG A 146 -8.71 -4.83 -5.93
CA ARG A 146 -9.77 -4.77 -6.96
C ARG A 146 -10.92 -5.74 -6.74
N LYS A 147 -10.66 -6.93 -6.17
CA LYS A 147 -11.69 -7.91 -5.82
C LYS A 147 -12.66 -7.43 -4.73
N ARG A 148 -12.32 -6.37 -4.00
CA ARG A 148 -13.17 -5.74 -2.99
C ARG A 148 -14.27 -4.87 -3.59
N TRP A 149 -14.15 -4.53 -4.87
CA TRP A 149 -15.19 -3.76 -5.54
C TRP A 149 -16.51 -4.51 -5.50
N PRO A 150 -17.61 -3.89 -5.03
CA PRO A 150 -18.90 -4.57 -4.90
C PRO A 150 -19.38 -5.11 -6.24
N GLU A 151 -19.96 -6.32 -6.23
CA GLU A 151 -20.52 -6.93 -7.44
C GLU A 151 -21.80 -6.23 -7.91
N ASP A 152 -22.55 -5.66 -6.97
CA ASP A 152 -23.77 -4.88 -7.15
C ASP A 152 -23.50 -3.39 -7.42
N SER A 153 -22.23 -3.01 -7.61
CA SER A 153 -21.87 -1.63 -7.96
C SER A 153 -22.50 -1.23 -9.31
N PRO A 154 -23.17 -0.05 -9.40
CA PRO A 154 -23.76 0.44 -10.64
C PRO A 154 -22.72 0.83 -11.71
N VAL A 155 -21.43 0.77 -11.36
CA VAL A 155 -20.29 1.01 -12.26
C VAL A 155 -19.34 -0.19 -12.23
N GLU A 156 -18.97 -0.68 -13.42
CA GLU A 156 -18.12 -1.87 -13.61
C GLU A 156 -16.65 -1.63 -13.25
N ALA A 157 -16.16 -0.39 -13.38
CA ALA A 157 -14.79 -0.02 -13.03
C ALA A 157 -14.72 0.49 -11.57
N PRO A 158 -13.62 0.21 -10.84
CA PRO A 158 -12.34 -0.33 -11.31
C PRO A 158 -12.16 -1.85 -11.13
N ARG A 159 -13.25 -2.65 -11.05
CA ARG A 159 -13.18 -4.12 -10.90
C ARG A 159 -12.37 -4.81 -12.00
N LEU A 160 -12.30 -4.22 -13.20
CA LEU A 160 -11.58 -4.75 -14.36
C LEU A 160 -10.12 -5.06 -14.00
N MET A 161 -9.78 -6.35 -13.99
CA MET A 161 -8.40 -6.83 -13.88
C MET A 161 -7.88 -7.16 -15.28
N PRO A 162 -6.59 -6.92 -15.56
CA PRO A 162 -5.95 -7.54 -16.73
C PRO A 162 -6.14 -9.06 -16.67
N PRO A 163 -6.40 -9.73 -17.80
CA PRO A 163 -6.56 -11.17 -17.82
C PRO A 163 -5.35 -11.85 -17.18
N PRO A 164 -5.54 -12.96 -16.43
CA PRO A 164 -4.42 -13.71 -15.90
C PRO A 164 -3.47 -14.12 -17.02
N LYS A 165 -2.17 -14.23 -16.72
CA LYS A 165 -1.23 -14.82 -17.70
C LYS A 165 -1.77 -16.20 -18.10
N PRO A 166 -1.69 -16.58 -19.40
CA PRO A 166 -2.01 -17.94 -19.83
C PRO A 166 -1.24 -18.93 -18.95
N LYS A 167 -1.89 -20.03 -18.54
CA LYS A 167 -1.17 -21.12 -17.87
C LYS A 167 -0.06 -21.60 -18.81
N PRO A 168 1.15 -21.89 -18.30
CA PRO A 168 2.14 -22.66 -19.07
C PRO A 168 1.48 -23.94 -19.57
N ALA A 169 1.75 -24.31 -20.83
CA ALA A 169 1.30 -25.60 -21.35
C ALA A 169 1.83 -26.69 -20.42
N GLU A 170 0.95 -27.61 -20.00
CA GLU A 170 1.35 -28.81 -19.27
C GLU A 170 2.31 -29.58 -20.18
N GLU A 171 3.56 -29.73 -19.74
CA GLU A 171 4.49 -30.63 -20.41
C GLU A 171 3.92 -32.05 -20.33
N PRO A 172 3.86 -32.80 -21.45
CA PRO A 172 3.34 -34.15 -21.43
C PRO A 172 4.16 -35.00 -20.46
N ALA A 173 3.46 -35.78 -19.63
CA ALA A 173 4.08 -36.67 -18.67
C ALA A 173 5.10 -37.60 -19.38
N PRO A 174 6.27 -37.86 -18.76
CA PRO A 174 7.23 -38.79 -19.32
C PRO A 174 6.59 -40.19 -19.42
N ALA A 175 6.81 -40.83 -20.57
CA ALA A 175 6.32 -42.16 -20.90
C ALA A 175 6.95 -43.27 -20.06
#